data_AF-A0A0P6W283-F1
#
_entry.id   AF-A0A0P6W283-F1
#
_cell.length_a   1.000
_cell.length_b   1.000
_cell.length_c   1.000
_cell.angle_alpha   90.00
_cell.angle_beta   90.00
_cell.angle_gamma   90.00
#
_symmetry.space_group_name_H-M   'P 1'
#
loop_
_entity.id
_entity.type
_entity.pdbx_description
1 polymer ?
#
loop_
_entity_poly.entity_id
_entity_poly.type
_entity_poly.pdbx_seq_one_letter_code
_entity_poly.pdbx_strand_id
1 'polypeptide(L)' 'MKSQQGKLLNTIETTIIEMIANEMPNKEIASELNYSQRMVEYHINKISKKLDVQTRVGIIVKAYRNRILT' A
#
# COMPACT_ATOMS: atom_id res chain seq x y z
N MET A 1 -0.20 -8.96 -23.99
CA MET A 1 -0.09 -7.58 -23.45
C MET A 1 -0.36 -7.57 -21.94
N LYS A 2 0.63 -7.87 -21.07
CA LYS A 2 0.47 -7.78 -19.61
C LYS A 2 1.82 -7.60 -18.92
N SER A 3 2.41 -6.40 -18.92
CA SER A 3 3.62 -6.11 -18.12
C SER A 3 3.93 -4.60 -18.06
N GLN A 4 3.09 -3.77 -17.41
CA GLN A 4 3.47 -2.37 -17.10
C GLN A 4 2.93 -1.83 -15.75
N GLN A 5 2.42 -2.67 -14.84
CA GLN A 5 1.81 -2.15 -13.60
C GLN A 5 2.79 -1.97 -12.42
N GLY A 6 4.03 -2.46 -12.52
CA GLY A 6 5.04 -2.33 -11.45
C GLY A 6 5.71 -0.96 -11.33
N LYS A 7 5.42 0.00 -12.22
CA LYS A 7 6.18 1.26 -12.33
C LYS A 7 5.52 2.49 -11.68
N LEU A 8 4.39 2.35 -10.98
CA LEU A 8 3.60 3.52 -10.53
C LEU A 8 3.47 3.72 -9.01
N LEU A 9 4.07 2.88 -8.18
CA LEU A 9 4.10 3.10 -6.73
C LEU A 9 5.31 3.97 -6.36
N ASN A 10 5.10 4.97 -5.51
CA ASN A 10 6.20 5.76 -4.96
C ASN A 10 6.75 5.12 -3.68
N THR A 11 7.87 5.64 -3.18
CA THR A 11 8.55 5.10 -1.99
C THR A 11 7.62 5.01 -0.78
N ILE A 12 6.86 6.08 -0.50
CA ILE A 12 5.92 6.11 0.64
C ILE A 12 4.82 5.06 0.48
N GLU A 13 4.29 4.88 -0.73
CA GLU A 13 3.26 3.88 -1.00
C GLU A 13 3.79 2.45 -0.81
N THR A 14 5.03 2.17 -1.24
CA THR A 14 5.68 0.88 -0.99
C THR A 14 5.91 0.65 0.51
N THR A 15 6.43 1.65 1.23
CA THR A 15 6.62 1.58 2.68
C THR A 15 5.30 1.31 3.41
N ILE A 16 4.21 1.97 3.03
CA ILE A 16 2.88 1.72 3.60
C ILE A 16 2.42 0.28 3.30
N ILE A 17 2.67 -0.25 2.11
CA ILE A 17 2.35 -1.64 1.75
C ILE A 17 3.12 -2.62 2.66
N GLU A 18 4.41 -2.39 2.90
CA GLU A 18 5.24 -3.20 3.80
C GLU A 18 4.72 -3.15 5.24
N MET A 19 4.40 -1.96 5.76
CA MET A 19 3.81 -1.81 7.08
C MET A 19 2.45 -2.50 7.19
N ILE A 20 1.63 -2.46 6.12
CA ILE A 20 0.37 -3.20 6.08
C ILE A 20 0.60 -4.72 6.13
N ALA A 21 1.65 -5.22 5.46
CA ALA A 21 2.02 -6.63 5.46
C ALA A 21 2.48 -7.11 6.84
N ASN A 22 3.07 -6.21 7.63
CA ASN A 22 3.41 -6.43 9.05
C ASN A 22 2.21 -6.21 10.00
N GLU A 23 0.98 -6.25 9.49
CA GLU A 23 -0.27 -6.04 10.24
C GLU A 23 -0.39 -4.72 11.02
N MET A 24 0.41 -3.69 10.69
CA MET A 24 0.38 -2.43 11.44
C MET A 24 -0.92 -1.65 11.22
N PRO A 25 -1.70 -1.30 12.26
CA PRO A 25 -2.90 -0.48 12.11
C PRO A 25 -2.57 0.94 11.61
N ASN A 26 -3.54 1.62 10.99
CA ASN A 26 -3.33 2.96 10.40
C ASN A 26 -2.79 3.98 11.42
N LYS A 27 -3.13 3.83 12.70
CA LYS A 27 -2.62 4.66 13.79
C LYS A 27 -1.12 4.50 14.00
N GLU A 28 -0.61 3.27 13.95
CA GLU A 28 0.82 2.99 14.10
C GLU A 28 1.59 3.44 12.86
N ILE A 29 1.08 3.16 11.67
CA ILE A 29 1.64 3.66 10.41
C ILE A 29 1.72 5.20 10.41
N ALA A 30 0.67 5.87 10.91
CA ALA A 30 0.64 7.32 11.02
C ALA A 30 1.72 7.83 11.98
N SER A 31 1.90 7.18 13.13
CA SER A 31 2.96 7.51 14.08
C SER A 31 4.35 7.35 13.45
N GLU A 32 4.58 6.23 12.77
CA GLU A 32 5.89 5.89 12.18
C GLU A 32 6.27 6.85 11.05
N LEU A 33 5.30 7.29 10.24
CA LEU A 33 5.52 8.22 9.13
C LEU A 33 5.38 9.69 9.53
N ASN A 34 5.15 10.00 10.82
CA ASN A 34 4.82 11.34 11.31
C ASN A 34 3.67 12.01 10.54
N TYR A 35 2.61 11.24 10.28
CA TYR A 35 1.41 11.63 9.54
C TYR A 35 0.17 11.63 10.44
N SER A 36 -0.90 12.25 9.96
CA SER A 36 -2.23 11.98 10.51
C SER A 36 -2.77 10.65 9.98
N GLN A 37 -3.65 9.98 10.75
CA GLN A 37 -4.33 8.77 10.29
C GLN A 37 -5.08 8.98 8.97
N ARG A 38 -5.68 10.16 8.79
CA ARG A 38 -6.39 10.55 7.56
C ARG A 38 -5.45 10.64 6.35
N MET A 39 -4.20 11.04 6.55
CA MET A 39 -3.20 11.04 5.48
C MET A 39 -2.81 9.61 5.09
N VAL A 40 -2.65 8.71 6.06
CA VAL A 40 -2.43 7.28 5.80
C VAL A 40 -3.60 6.68 5.03
N GLU A 41 -4.84 6.95 5.43
CA GLU A 41 -6.05 6.51 4.70
C GLU A 41 -6.09 7.01 3.26
N TYR A 42 -5.69 8.26 3.03
CA TYR A 42 -5.57 8.81 1.68
C TYR A 42 -4.54 8.02 0.85
N HIS A 43 -3.37 7.70 1.42
CA HIS A 43 -2.37 6.89 0.73
C HIS A 43 -2.89 5.47 0.45
N ILE A 44 -3.54 4.82 1.42
CA ILE A 44 -4.16 3.50 1.24
C ILE A 44 -5.18 3.53 0.11
N ASN A 45 -6.05 4.54 0.07
CA ASN A 45 -7.03 4.69 -1.01
C ASN A 45 -6.36 4.87 -2.39
N LYS A 46 -5.25 5.62 -2.44
CA LYS A 46 -4.48 5.80 -3.68
C LYS A 46 -3.81 4.50 -4.12
N ILE A 47 -3.26 3.73 -3.18
CA ILE A 47 -2.68 2.40 -3.41
C ILE A 47 -3.76 1.45 -3.94
N SER A 48 -4.91 1.37 -3.27
CA SER A 48 -6.06 0.55 -3.70
C SER A 48 -6.48 0.85 -5.14
N LYS A 49 -6.58 2.13 -5.51
CA LYS A 49 -6.89 2.55 -6.89
C LYS A 49 -5.80 2.15 -7.89
N LYS A 50 -4.52 2.30 -7.53
CA LYS A 50 -3.38 1.92 -8.39
C LYS A 50 -3.29 0.41 -8.61
N LEU A 51 -3.61 -0.38 -7.59
CA LEU A 51 -3.56 -1.84 -7.62
C LEU A 51 -4.86 -2.49 -8.13
N ASP A 52 -5.90 -1.67 -8.35
CA ASP A 52 -7.24 -2.10 -8.73
C ASP A 52 -7.82 -3.13 -7.76
N VAL A 53 -7.89 -2.72 -6.48
CA VAL A 53 -8.40 -3.52 -5.36
C VAL A 53 -9.27 -2.67 -4.45
N GLN A 54 -10.20 -3.30 -3.74
CA GLN A 54 -11.16 -2.61 -2.87
C GLN A 54 -10.81 -2.70 -1.38
N THR A 55 -9.96 -3.65 -0.99
CA THR A 55 -9.68 -3.94 0.41
C THR A 55 -8.19 -3.87 0.72
N ARG A 56 -7.88 -3.60 1.98
CA ARG A 56 -6.50 -3.62 2.51
C ARG A 56 -5.83 -4.99 2.33
N VAL A 57 -6.58 -6.08 2.47
CA VAL A 57 -6.08 -7.44 2.15
C VAL A 57 -5.82 -7.59 0.65
N GLY A 58 -6.69 -7.02 -0.21
CA GLY A 58 -6.48 -6.99 -1.65
C GLY A 58 -5.17 -6.32 -2.05
N ILE A 59 -4.77 -5.24 -1.36
CA ILE A 59 -3.46 -4.58 -1.56
C ILE A 59 -2.34 -5.61 -1.40
N ILE A 60 -2.33 -6.38 -0.31
CA ILE A 60 -1.29 -7.37 -0.02
C ILE A 60 -1.27 -8.49 -1.05
N VAL A 61 -2.43 -9.07 -1.36
CA VAL A 61 -2.55 -10.13 -2.38
C VAL A 61 -2.03 -9.65 -3.74
N LYS A 62 -2.37 -8.43 -4.14
CA LYS A 62 -1.90 -7.85 -5.41
C LYS A 62 -0.41 -7.52 -5.36
N ALA A 63 0.08 -7.01 -4.23
CA ALA A 63 1.50 -6.70 -4.03
C ALA A 63 2.38 -7.95 -4.16
N TYR A 64 1.99 -9.08 -3.55
CA TYR A 64 2.68 -10.36 -3.73
C TYR A 64 2.62 -10.87 -5.17
N ARG A 65 1.44 -10.87 -5.80
CA ARG A 65 1.27 -11.32 -7.20
C ARG A 65 2.11 -10.51 -8.19
N ASN A 66 2.30 -9.23 -7.90
CA ASN A 66 3.10 -8.31 -8.71
C ASN A 66 4.58 -8.28 -8.31
N ARG A 67 5.01 -9.09 -7.33
CA ARG A 67 6.38 -9.11 -6.76
C ARG A 67 6.85 -7.75 -6.23
N ILE A 68 5.92 -6.97 -5.68
CA ILE A 68 6.20 -5.74 -4.93
C ILE A 68 6.63 -6.12 -3.51
N LEU A 69 5.94 -7.08 -2.91
CA LEU A 69 6.35 -7.76 -1.69
C LEU A 69 6.96 -9.12 -2.05
N THR A 70 7.90 -9.57 -1.22
CA THR A 70 8.62 -10.85 -1.39
C THR A 70 8.37 -11.75 -0.20
#